data_AF-A0A382ZW72-F1
#
_entry.id   AF-A0A382ZW72-F1
#
_cell.length_a   1.000
_cell.length_b   1.000
_cell.length_c   1.000
_cell.angle_alpha   90.00
_cell.angle_beta   90.00
_cell.angle_gamma   90.00
#
_symmetry.space_group_name_H-M   'P 1'
#
loop_
_entity.id
_entity.type
_entity.pdbx_description
1 polymer ?
#
loop_
_entity_poly.entity_id
_entity_poly.type
_entity_poly.pdbx_seq_one_letter_code
_entity_poly.pdbx_strand_id
1 'polypeptide(L)'
;MKDHIQQVYGGKLKNIIDFYKWILVCLIFSSLLVVCKNSSALNMKNLVTLWLFDEGSGQVVADETGNGHQGTIQNPKWVAGKFGTSLEFQGQAGDPNYVIIRHHANFDFGQDDFTIGLWINSKKADAYIIAKRKLEPDNWWNLNSAIDRPGNFFGFEYAGGGAGAAAEFGAIDGKVEIVNSGWHHV
;
A
#
# COMPACT_ATOMS: atom_id res chain seq x y z
N MET A 1 -22.41 -66.45 25.49
CA MET A 1 -21.65 -65.56 26.41
C MET A 1 -20.65 -64.67 25.65
N LYS A 2 -19.84 -65.20 24.71
CA LYS A 2 -18.91 -64.40 23.89
C LYS A 2 -19.60 -63.35 23.00
N ASP A 3 -20.73 -63.68 22.39
CA ASP A 3 -21.45 -62.75 21.48
C ASP A 3 -22.08 -61.58 22.24
N HIS A 4 -22.52 -61.82 23.47
CA HIS A 4 -23.13 -60.79 24.31
C HIS A 4 -22.09 -59.77 24.81
N ILE A 5 -20.87 -60.22 25.06
CA ILE A 5 -19.72 -59.37 25.41
C ILE A 5 -19.32 -58.52 24.20
N GLN A 6 -19.12 -59.11 23.02
CA GLN A 6 -18.78 -58.38 21.79
C GLN A 6 -19.77 -57.25 21.46
N GLN A 7 -21.08 -57.50 21.62
CA GLN A 7 -22.11 -56.51 21.33
C GLN A 7 -22.11 -55.31 22.32
N VAL A 8 -21.93 -55.58 23.61
CA VAL A 8 -21.90 -54.52 24.65
C VAL A 8 -20.61 -53.70 24.56
N TYR A 9 -19.46 -54.34 24.40
CA TYR A 9 -18.18 -53.64 24.28
C TYR A 9 -18.05 -52.91 22.94
N GLY A 10 -18.55 -53.48 21.84
CA GLY A 10 -18.57 -52.83 20.52
C GLY A 10 -19.44 -51.57 20.48
N GLY A 11 -20.59 -51.57 21.16
CA GLY A 11 -21.45 -50.39 21.28
C GLY A 11 -20.81 -49.25 22.09
N LYS A 12 -20.13 -49.58 23.20
CA LYS A 12 -19.39 -48.59 23.99
C LYS A 12 -18.20 -48.00 23.23
N LEU A 13 -17.45 -48.83 22.50
CA LEU A 13 -16.34 -48.39 21.65
C LEU A 13 -16.81 -47.44 20.53
N LYS A 14 -17.93 -47.75 19.87
CA LYS A 14 -18.51 -46.89 18.83
C LYS A 14 -18.92 -45.52 19.37
N ASN A 15 -19.59 -45.48 20.53
CA ASN A 15 -19.99 -44.22 21.17
C ASN A 15 -18.79 -43.35 21.57
N ILE A 16 -17.69 -43.97 22.02
CA ILE A 16 -16.45 -43.27 22.36
C ILE A 16 -15.80 -42.68 21.09
N ILE A 17 -15.71 -43.46 20.02
CA ILE A 17 -15.14 -43.01 18.74
C ILE A 17 -15.96 -41.86 18.16
N ASP A 18 -17.29 -41.94 18.20
CA ASP A 18 -18.16 -40.89 17.69
C ASP A 18 -18.07 -39.61 18.55
N PHE A 19 -17.90 -39.74 19.88
CA PHE A 19 -17.66 -38.61 20.77
C PHE A 19 -16.35 -37.86 20.44
N TYR A 20 -15.23 -38.57 20.22
CA TYR A 20 -13.96 -37.95 19.83
C TYR A 20 -13.98 -37.33 18.43
N LYS A 21 -14.75 -37.89 17.49
CA LYS A 21 -14.97 -37.27 16.17
C LYS A 21 -15.66 -35.92 16.29
N TRP A 22 -16.69 -35.80 17.11
CA TRP A 22 -17.36 -34.52 17.34
C TRP A 22 -16.46 -33.50 18.05
N ILE A 23 -15.62 -33.93 18.99
CA ILE A 23 -14.60 -33.06 19.60
C ILE A 23 -13.61 -32.54 18.55
N LEU A 24 -13.10 -33.40 17.67
CA LEU A 24 -12.18 -32.99 16.60
C LEU A 24 -12.83 -32.02 15.61
N VAL A 25 -14.10 -32.24 15.25
CA VAL A 25 -14.88 -31.31 14.40
C VAL A 25 -15.01 -29.94 15.07
N CYS A 26 -15.33 -29.90 16.37
CA CYS A 26 -15.40 -28.64 17.13
C CYS A 26 -14.05 -27.93 17.21
N LEU A 27 -12.94 -28.67 17.40
CA LEU A 27 -11.60 -28.08 17.46
C LEU A 27 -11.19 -27.47 16.10
N ILE A 28 -11.47 -28.15 14.98
CA ILE A 28 -11.21 -27.64 13.62
C ILE A 28 -12.08 -26.41 13.32
N PHE A 29 -13.36 -26.43 13.70
CA PHE A 29 -14.25 -25.28 13.50
C PHE A 29 -13.84 -24.09 14.38
N SER A 30 -13.39 -24.33 15.61
CA SER A 30 -12.86 -23.29 16.50
C SER A 30 -11.55 -22.68 15.98
N SER A 31 -10.69 -23.48 15.35
CA SER A 31 -9.42 -22.99 14.81
C SER A 31 -9.61 -22.20 13.51
N LEU A 32 -10.64 -22.52 12.69
CA LEU A 32 -11.02 -21.69 11.54
C LEU A 32 -11.58 -20.32 11.94
N LEU A 33 -12.22 -20.19 13.10
CA LEU A 33 -12.74 -18.90 13.60
C LEU A 33 -11.63 -17.97 14.14
N VAL A 34 -10.42 -18.49 14.40
CA VAL A 34 -9.29 -17.74 14.98
C VAL A 34 -8.40 -17.07 13.92
N VAL A 35 -8.66 -17.25 12.62
CA VAL A 35 -7.76 -16.78 11.56
C VAL A 35 -7.88 -15.28 11.23
N CYS A 36 -8.89 -14.54 11.68
CA CYS A 36 -9.12 -13.18 11.16
C CYS A 36 -9.25 -12.09 12.23
N LYS A 37 -8.26 -11.90 13.11
CA LYS A 37 -8.17 -10.69 13.97
C LYS A 37 -6.76 -10.15 14.19
N ASN A 38 -5.90 -10.21 13.17
CA ASN A 38 -4.69 -9.38 13.11
C ASN A 38 -4.96 -8.15 12.23
N SER A 39 -5.98 -7.36 12.57
CA SER A 39 -6.03 -5.98 12.09
C SER A 39 -5.32 -5.14 13.13
N SER A 40 -4.04 -4.85 12.90
CA SER A 40 -3.43 -3.67 13.50
C SER A 40 -4.34 -2.50 13.12
N ALA A 41 -5.11 -1.98 14.08
CA ALA A 41 -5.94 -0.81 13.84
C ALA A 41 -4.98 0.35 13.60
N LEU A 42 -4.67 0.60 12.33
CA LEU A 42 -3.94 1.77 11.90
C LEU A 42 -4.73 2.97 12.44
N ASN A 43 -4.08 3.83 13.23
CA ASN A 43 -4.75 5.00 13.78
C ASN A 43 -5.00 5.98 12.63
N MET A 44 -6.09 5.74 11.89
CA MET A 44 -6.45 6.51 10.70
C MET A 44 -6.78 7.96 11.01
N LYS A 45 -6.92 8.33 12.30
CA LYS A 45 -7.30 9.69 12.69
C LYS A 45 -6.27 10.74 12.24
N ASN A 46 -5.00 10.36 12.12
CA ASN A 46 -3.94 11.25 11.64
C ASN A 46 -3.49 10.90 10.22
N LEU A 47 -4.13 9.94 9.57
CA LEU A 47 -3.79 9.53 8.20
C LEU A 47 -4.54 10.42 7.22
N VAL A 48 -3.79 11.18 6.42
CA VAL A 48 -4.38 12.07 5.42
C VAL A 48 -5.10 11.26 4.34
N THR A 49 -4.47 10.21 3.84
CA THR A 49 -4.98 9.36 2.76
C THR A 49 -4.24 8.02 2.74
N LEU A 50 -4.89 6.99 2.20
CA LEU A 50 -4.31 5.68 1.97
C LEU A 50 -4.83 5.11 0.65
N TRP A 51 -3.91 4.82 -0.27
CA TRP A 51 -4.22 4.17 -1.54
C TRP A 51 -3.53 2.80 -1.56
N LEU A 52 -4.32 1.74 -1.54
CA LEU A 52 -3.80 0.37 -1.56
C LEU A 52 -3.49 -0.12 -2.98
N PHE A 53 -4.18 0.41 -3.99
CA PHE A 53 -4.11 -0.07 -5.37
C PHE A 53 -4.50 -1.55 -5.52
N ASP A 54 -5.52 -2.00 -4.76
CA ASP A 54 -6.02 -3.38 -4.75
C ASP A 54 -7.29 -3.59 -5.62
N GLU A 55 -7.76 -2.55 -6.30
CA GLU A 55 -8.97 -2.60 -7.14
C GLU A 55 -8.80 -3.49 -8.37
N GLY A 56 -7.57 -3.58 -8.91
CA GLY A 56 -7.20 -4.43 -10.03
C GLY A 56 -7.85 -4.10 -11.38
N SER A 57 -8.74 -3.10 -11.44
CA SER A 57 -9.43 -2.67 -12.65
C SER A 57 -10.06 -1.28 -12.48
N GLY A 58 -10.51 -0.67 -13.58
CA GLY A 58 -11.19 0.62 -13.57
C GLY A 58 -10.22 1.82 -13.59
N GLN A 59 -10.80 3.02 -13.47
CA GLN A 59 -10.08 4.30 -13.60
C GLN A 59 -10.01 5.11 -12.29
N VAL A 60 -10.38 4.50 -11.16
CA VAL A 60 -10.41 5.16 -9.86
C VAL A 60 -9.56 4.37 -8.89
N VAL A 61 -8.76 5.08 -8.09
CA VAL A 61 -8.05 4.54 -6.93
C VAL A 61 -8.76 5.04 -5.68
N ALA A 62 -9.24 4.13 -4.85
CA ALA A 62 -10.00 4.44 -3.65
C ALA A 62 -9.08 4.96 -2.54
N ASP A 63 -9.57 5.97 -1.83
CA ASP A 63 -8.99 6.41 -0.57
C ASP A 63 -9.64 5.64 0.58
N GLU A 64 -8.88 4.73 1.18
CA GLU A 64 -9.35 3.82 2.25
C GLU A 64 -9.62 4.54 3.58
N THR A 65 -9.19 5.80 3.72
CA THR A 65 -9.47 6.59 4.93
C THR A 65 -10.90 7.13 4.95
N GLY A 66 -11.56 7.23 3.79
CA GLY A 66 -12.84 7.92 3.63
C GLY A 66 -12.76 9.44 3.65
N ASN A 67 -11.55 10.02 3.58
CA ASN A 67 -11.34 11.47 3.58
C ASN A 67 -11.62 12.13 2.22
N GLY A 68 -11.98 11.34 1.19
CA GLY A 68 -12.40 11.84 -0.12
C GLY A 68 -11.25 12.14 -1.07
N HIS A 69 -10.08 11.52 -0.88
CA HIS A 69 -8.90 11.72 -1.72
C HIS A 69 -8.76 10.65 -2.80
N GLN A 70 -9.86 10.19 -3.40
CA GLN A 70 -9.77 9.21 -4.48
C GLN A 70 -8.97 9.74 -5.67
N GLY A 71 -8.16 8.87 -6.28
CA GLY A 71 -7.38 9.17 -7.46
C GLY A 71 -8.08 8.84 -8.76
N THR A 72 -7.82 9.60 -9.81
CA THR A 72 -8.24 9.29 -11.18
C THR A 72 -7.05 8.81 -11.99
N ILE A 73 -7.16 7.65 -12.60
CA ILE A 73 -6.12 6.99 -13.38
C ILE A 73 -6.09 7.56 -14.80
N GLN A 74 -4.91 7.99 -15.25
CA GLN A 74 -4.65 8.39 -16.62
C GLN A 74 -3.52 7.53 -17.21
N ASN A 75 -3.92 6.45 -17.90
CA ASN A 75 -3.08 5.54 -18.70
C ASN A 75 -2.27 4.41 -18.01
N PRO A 76 -1.91 4.38 -16.71
CA PRO A 76 -1.18 3.24 -16.17
C PRO A 76 -2.03 1.97 -16.15
N LYS A 77 -1.37 0.82 -16.05
CA LYS A 77 -2.01 -0.50 -16.13
C LYS A 77 -1.99 -1.19 -14.78
N TRP A 78 -3.09 -1.89 -14.46
CA TRP A 78 -3.16 -2.79 -13.32
C TRP A 78 -2.28 -4.02 -13.56
N VAL A 79 -1.43 -4.34 -12.60
CA VAL A 79 -0.52 -5.50 -12.60
C VAL A 79 -0.48 -6.15 -11.21
N ALA A 80 0.19 -7.30 -11.08
CA ALA A 80 0.45 -7.90 -9.78
C ALA A 80 1.42 -7.03 -8.96
N GLY A 81 1.02 -6.67 -7.74
CA GLY A 81 1.79 -5.80 -6.85
C GLY A 81 2.72 -6.57 -5.90
N LYS A 82 3.32 -5.83 -4.95
CA LYS A 82 4.00 -6.44 -3.80
C LYS A 82 3.03 -7.29 -2.98
N PHE A 83 1.84 -6.74 -2.79
CA PHE A 83 0.64 -7.36 -2.27
C PHE A 83 -0.47 -7.10 -3.28
N GLY A 84 -1.42 -8.03 -3.43
CA GLY A 84 -2.58 -7.85 -4.31
C GLY A 84 -2.20 -7.33 -5.70
N THR A 85 -2.70 -6.14 -6.03
CA THR A 85 -2.42 -5.46 -7.30
C THR A 85 -1.58 -4.20 -7.11
N SER A 86 -1.13 -3.62 -8.23
CA SER A 86 -0.48 -2.31 -8.27
C SER A 86 -0.69 -1.66 -9.62
N LEU A 87 -0.29 -0.40 -9.76
CA LEU A 87 -0.21 0.28 -11.05
C LEU A 87 1.21 0.27 -11.60
N GLU A 88 1.35 -0.15 -12.85
CA GLU A 88 2.58 -0.01 -13.64
C GLU A 88 2.51 1.29 -14.46
N PHE A 89 3.49 2.17 -14.24
CA PHE A 89 3.61 3.45 -14.92
C PHE A 89 4.69 3.35 -15.99
N GLN A 90 4.29 3.39 -17.26
CA GLN A 90 5.20 3.38 -18.41
C GLN A 90 5.10 4.68 -19.22
N GLY A 91 4.90 5.78 -18.51
CA GLY A 91 4.74 7.11 -19.11
C GLY A 91 5.97 7.54 -19.90
N GLN A 92 5.73 8.31 -20.95
CA GLN A 92 6.75 8.89 -21.82
C GLN A 92 6.32 10.28 -22.28
N ALA A 93 7.25 11.04 -22.85
CA ALA A 93 6.93 12.34 -23.43
C ALA A 93 5.82 12.19 -24.49
N GLY A 94 4.72 12.95 -24.32
CA GLY A 94 3.54 12.88 -25.19
C GLY A 94 2.48 11.84 -24.81
N ASP A 95 2.80 10.88 -23.93
CA ASP A 95 1.85 9.91 -23.37
C ASP A 95 2.15 9.69 -21.87
N PRO A 96 1.79 10.66 -21.01
CA PRO A 96 2.06 10.58 -19.59
C PRO A 96 1.21 9.50 -18.93
N ASN A 97 1.74 8.82 -17.93
CA ASN A 97 1.00 7.86 -17.10
C ASN A 97 1.03 8.36 -15.67
N TYR A 98 -0.14 8.59 -15.07
CA TYR A 98 -0.22 9.08 -13.70
C TYR A 98 -1.58 8.76 -13.07
N VAL A 99 -1.63 8.93 -11.75
CA VAL A 99 -2.88 9.06 -11.00
C VAL A 99 -2.96 10.50 -10.54
N ILE A 100 -4.04 11.19 -10.88
CA ILE A 100 -4.28 12.56 -10.40
C ILE A 100 -5.18 12.51 -9.16
N ILE A 101 -4.69 13.10 -8.07
CA ILE A 101 -5.50 13.42 -6.89
C ILE A 101 -5.89 14.88 -7.01
N ARG A 102 -7.18 15.20 -6.87
CA ARG A 102 -7.60 16.60 -6.88
C ARG A 102 -7.03 17.32 -5.67
N HIS A 103 -6.61 18.56 -5.86
CA HIS A 103 -6.09 19.37 -4.78
C HIS A 103 -7.13 19.50 -3.64
N HIS A 104 -6.64 19.38 -2.42
CA HIS A 104 -7.37 19.57 -1.18
C HIS A 104 -6.44 20.18 -0.12
N ALA A 105 -7.00 20.93 0.83
CA ALA A 105 -6.25 21.58 1.91
C ALA A 105 -5.50 20.59 2.82
N ASN A 106 -5.98 19.35 2.92
CA ASN A 106 -5.29 18.28 3.67
C ASN A 106 -3.88 17.96 3.13
N PHE A 107 -3.56 18.36 1.89
CA PHE A 107 -2.24 18.22 1.28
C PHE A 107 -1.39 19.48 1.38
N ASP A 108 -1.84 20.49 2.12
CA ASP A 108 -1.09 21.72 2.36
C ASP A 108 -0.40 21.58 3.73
N PHE A 109 0.72 20.86 3.74
CA PHE A 109 1.47 20.55 4.96
C PHE A 109 2.11 21.77 5.64
N GLY A 110 2.17 22.92 4.96
CA GLY A 110 2.64 24.18 5.55
C GLY A 110 4.05 24.07 6.13
N GLN A 111 4.17 24.30 7.44
CA GLN A 111 5.41 24.12 8.21
C GLN A 111 5.39 22.86 9.09
N ASP A 112 4.32 22.06 9.01
CA ASP A 112 4.18 20.85 9.80
C ASP A 112 5.03 19.71 9.20
N ASP A 113 5.51 18.85 10.08
CA ASP A 113 6.15 17.61 9.66
C ASP A 113 5.10 16.64 9.11
N PHE A 114 5.46 15.92 8.06
CA PHE A 114 4.63 14.88 7.47
C PHE A 114 5.45 13.64 7.15
N THR A 115 4.76 12.53 6.91
CA THR A 115 5.38 11.27 6.49
C THR A 115 4.63 10.73 5.29
N ILE A 116 5.38 10.27 4.30
CA ILE A 116 4.87 9.53 3.15
C ILE A 116 5.48 8.14 3.23
N GLY A 117 4.66 7.11 3.06
CA GLY A 117 5.10 5.72 2.97
C GLY A 117 4.53 5.05 1.73
N LEU A 118 5.33 4.23 1.04
CA LEU A 118 4.88 3.51 -0.15
C LEU A 118 5.71 2.25 -0.46
N TRP A 119 5.10 1.34 -1.22
CA TRP A 119 5.81 0.26 -1.90
C TRP A 119 6.10 0.63 -3.35
N ILE A 120 7.34 0.44 -3.81
CA ILE A 120 7.76 0.74 -5.19
C ILE A 120 8.71 -0.31 -5.74
N ASN A 121 8.64 -0.57 -7.04
CA ASN A 121 9.60 -1.35 -7.81
C ASN A 121 9.95 -0.60 -9.09
N SER A 122 11.07 0.13 -9.07
CA SER A 122 11.46 0.95 -10.22
C SER A 122 12.31 0.16 -11.20
N LYS A 123 12.06 0.38 -12.51
CA LYS A 123 12.89 -0.13 -13.61
C LYS A 123 13.68 0.98 -14.32
N LYS A 124 13.39 2.25 -14.01
CA LYS A 124 14.02 3.41 -14.63
C LYS A 124 14.43 4.43 -13.58
N ALA A 125 15.62 5.00 -13.75
CA ALA A 125 15.98 6.25 -13.09
C ALA A 125 15.22 7.41 -13.73
N ASP A 126 15.38 8.61 -13.18
CA ASP A 126 14.90 9.85 -13.77
C ASP A 126 13.37 9.91 -13.95
N ALA A 127 12.64 9.46 -12.92
CA ALA A 127 11.18 9.44 -12.92
C ALA A 127 10.58 10.09 -11.68
N TYR A 128 9.50 10.83 -11.86
CA TYR A 128 8.63 11.26 -10.77
C TYR A 128 7.83 10.08 -10.23
N ILE A 129 7.79 9.96 -8.91
CA ILE A 129 7.04 8.94 -8.17
C ILE A 129 5.78 9.58 -7.58
N ILE A 130 5.95 10.67 -6.83
CA ILE A 130 4.86 11.51 -6.31
C ILE A 130 5.29 12.96 -6.50
N ALA A 131 4.41 13.82 -7.00
CA ALA A 131 4.71 15.23 -7.17
C ALA A 131 3.52 16.10 -6.78
N LYS A 132 3.80 17.25 -6.16
CA LYS A 132 2.83 18.31 -5.91
C LYS A 132 3.45 19.63 -6.36
N ARG A 133 2.69 20.41 -7.11
CA ARG A 133 3.11 21.74 -7.60
C ARG A 133 1.96 22.73 -7.55
N LYS A 134 2.28 23.92 -7.09
CA LYS A 134 1.50 25.15 -7.23
C LYS A 134 2.27 26.05 -8.19
N LEU A 135 1.62 26.60 -9.20
CA LEU A 135 2.30 27.38 -10.24
C LEU A 135 2.55 28.84 -9.83
N GLU A 136 1.72 29.41 -8.95
CA GLU A 136 1.77 30.85 -8.62
C GLU A 136 1.51 31.12 -7.12
N PRO A 137 2.54 31.52 -6.34
CA PRO A 137 3.96 31.44 -6.72
C PRO A 137 4.37 29.98 -6.97
N ASP A 138 5.36 29.78 -7.83
CA ASP A 138 5.86 28.44 -8.13
C ASP A 138 6.44 27.81 -6.85
N ASN A 139 5.81 26.72 -6.42
CA ASN A 139 6.20 25.97 -5.24
C ASN A 139 5.87 24.50 -5.48
N TRP A 140 6.86 23.64 -5.33
CA TRP A 140 6.70 22.22 -5.57
C TRP A 140 7.60 21.37 -4.70
N TRP A 141 7.18 20.13 -4.53
CA TRP A 141 8.02 19.05 -4.02
C TRP A 141 7.71 17.77 -4.78
N ASN A 142 8.69 16.88 -4.84
CA ASN A 142 8.50 15.57 -5.43
C ASN A 142 9.37 14.50 -4.78
N LEU A 143 8.87 13.27 -4.85
CA LEU A 143 9.62 12.04 -4.70
C LEU A 143 10.00 11.54 -6.08
N ASN A 144 11.26 11.17 -6.26
CA ASN A 144 11.80 10.76 -7.55
C ASN A 144 12.83 9.63 -7.45
N SER A 145 13.18 9.06 -8.60
CA SER A 145 14.28 8.10 -8.76
C SER A 145 15.55 8.76 -9.32
N ALA A 146 16.08 9.77 -8.61
CA ALA A 146 17.24 10.57 -9.01
C ALA A 146 16.99 11.36 -10.31
N ILE A 147 15.98 12.24 -10.29
CA ILE A 147 15.65 13.08 -11.46
C ILE A 147 16.79 14.04 -11.80
N ASP A 148 17.08 14.18 -13.09
CA ASP A 148 18.13 15.05 -13.67
C ASP A 148 19.53 14.87 -13.05
N ARG A 149 19.78 13.74 -12.37
CA ARG A 149 20.98 13.49 -11.59
C ARG A 149 21.47 12.05 -11.78
N PRO A 150 22.79 11.82 -11.74
CA PRO A 150 23.32 10.47 -11.82
C PRO A 150 22.95 9.68 -10.56
N GLY A 151 22.29 8.54 -10.72
CA GLY A 151 21.95 7.69 -9.60
C GLY A 151 20.80 6.74 -9.89
N ASN A 152 20.59 5.82 -8.95
CA ASN A 152 19.48 4.87 -8.95
C ASN A 152 18.74 4.89 -7.60
N PHE A 153 18.88 5.96 -6.83
CA PHE A 153 18.37 6.08 -5.48
C PHE A 153 17.01 6.78 -5.42
N PHE A 154 16.39 6.69 -4.26
CA PHE A 154 15.23 7.50 -3.91
C PHE A 154 15.65 8.94 -3.57
N GLY A 155 14.98 9.94 -4.14
CA GLY A 155 15.24 11.35 -3.89
C GLY A 155 13.99 12.10 -3.45
N PHE A 156 14.18 13.12 -2.60
CA PHE A 156 13.18 14.14 -2.30
C PHE A 156 13.73 15.49 -2.75
N GLU A 157 12.99 16.17 -3.62
CA GLU A 157 13.32 17.50 -4.11
C GLU A 157 12.20 18.47 -3.82
N TYR A 158 12.56 19.72 -3.56
CA TYR A 158 11.61 20.80 -3.36
C TYR A 158 12.16 22.11 -3.91
N ALA A 159 11.26 22.96 -4.36
CA ALA A 159 11.57 24.34 -4.67
C ALA A 159 10.44 25.25 -4.22
N GLY A 160 10.81 26.37 -3.60
CA GLY A 160 9.88 27.38 -3.10
C GLY A 160 10.29 27.85 -1.70
N GLY A 161 9.94 29.08 -1.37
CA GLY A 161 10.07 29.59 0.00
C GLY A 161 8.84 29.19 0.81
N GLY A 162 9.05 28.73 2.06
CA GLY A 162 7.99 28.79 3.07
C GLY A 162 7.43 30.21 3.18
N ALA A 163 6.25 30.40 3.78
CA ALA A 163 5.67 31.74 3.94
C ALA A 163 6.70 32.70 4.60
N GLY A 164 7.24 33.64 3.82
CA GLY A 164 8.24 34.61 4.26
C GLY A 164 9.71 34.24 4.01
N ALA A 165 10.03 33.10 3.38
CA ALA A 165 11.39 32.71 3.01
C ALA A 165 11.72 33.02 1.54
N ALA A 166 13.00 33.17 1.23
CA ALA A 166 13.46 33.25 -0.16
C ALA A 166 13.15 31.94 -0.89
N ALA A 167 13.02 32.00 -2.22
CA ALA A 167 12.87 30.78 -3.03
C ALA A 167 14.16 29.96 -2.91
N GLU A 168 14.08 28.79 -2.27
CA GLU A 168 15.18 27.86 -2.13
C GLU A 168 14.86 26.58 -2.88
N PHE A 169 15.89 26.02 -3.52
CA PHE A 169 15.88 24.67 -4.07
C PHE A 169 16.68 23.78 -3.13
N GLY A 170 16.12 22.62 -2.81
CA GLY A 170 16.82 21.60 -2.03
C GLY A 170 16.55 20.21 -2.56
N ALA A 171 17.55 19.35 -2.40
CA ALA A 171 17.48 17.93 -2.76
C ALA A 171 18.11 17.10 -1.64
N ILE A 172 17.45 16.00 -1.29
CA ILE A 172 17.91 15.02 -0.31
C ILE A 172 17.87 13.65 -0.95
N ASP A 173 19.01 12.96 -0.91
CA ASP A 173 19.16 11.66 -1.54
C ASP A 173 19.21 10.54 -0.51
N GLY A 174 18.46 9.49 -0.80
CA GLY A 174 18.57 8.22 -0.10
C GLY A 174 19.90 7.53 -0.37
N LYS A 175 20.22 6.56 0.49
CA LYS A 175 21.44 5.74 0.37
C LYS A 175 21.18 4.39 -0.30
N VAL A 176 19.94 4.14 -0.70
CA VAL A 176 19.47 2.84 -1.20
C VAL A 176 19.15 2.96 -2.68
N GLU A 177 19.71 2.05 -3.48
CA GLU A 177 19.36 1.92 -4.89
C GLU A 177 18.00 1.23 -5.04
N ILE A 178 17.06 1.91 -5.70
CA ILE A 178 15.68 1.47 -5.92
C ILE A 178 15.42 1.01 -7.37
N VAL A 179 16.30 1.33 -8.31
CA VAL A 179 16.15 0.97 -9.72
C VAL A 179 16.71 -0.43 -9.97
N ASN A 180 15.90 -1.29 -10.59
CA ASN A 180 16.21 -2.68 -10.91
C ASN A 180 16.56 -3.59 -9.72
N SER A 181 16.24 -3.16 -8.49
CA SER A 181 16.55 -3.88 -7.24
C SER A 181 15.33 -4.55 -6.58
N GLY A 182 14.16 -4.54 -7.25
CA GLY A 182 12.94 -5.19 -6.77
C GLY A 182 12.04 -4.26 -5.97
N TRP A 183 11.22 -4.83 -5.08
CA TRP A 183 10.28 -4.08 -4.25
C TRP A 183 10.94 -3.49 -3.02
N HIS A 184 10.73 -2.20 -2.80
CA HIS A 184 11.18 -1.46 -1.61
C HIS A 184 9.99 -0.85 -0.89
N HIS A 185 10.06 -0.83 0.44
CA HIS A 185 9.22 0.03 1.26
C HIS A 185 10.03 1.27 1.59
N VAL A 186 9.51 2.44 1.22
CA VAL A 186 10.13 3.74 1.48
C VAL A 186 9.28 4.51 2.45
#